data_AF-A0A1F4DD01-F1
#
_entry.id   AF-A0A1F4DD01-F1
#
_cell.length_a   1.000
_cell.length_b   1.000
_cell.length_c   1.000
_cell.angle_alpha   90.00
_cell.angle_beta   90.00
_cell.angle_gamma   90.00
#
_symmetry.space_group_name_H-M   'P 1'
#
loop_
_entity.id
_entity.type
_entity.pdbx_description
1 polymer ?
#
loop_
_entity_poly.entity_id
_entity_poly.type
_entity_poly.pdbx_seq_one_letter_code
_entity_poly.pdbx_strand_id
1 'polypeptide(L)'
;MHCRDLDWWLARLTCYGSLFLGEETTVAYGDKTSGPNPILPTKGAARYSGGLSVHKFIKTVTWQRMSRSVNRDIVPVTARISRLEGMEAHARTADDRLRKYFPDEHFDVGLKIKR
;
A
#
# COMPACT_ATOMS: atom_id res chain seq x y z
N MET A 1 -5.71 -30.52 6.65
CA MET A 1 -4.80 -30.79 7.78
C MET A 1 -5.51 -31.75 8.69
N HIS A 2 -5.12 -33.03 8.64
CA HIS A 2 -5.61 -34.05 9.55
C HIS A 2 -4.53 -34.27 10.60
N CYS A 3 -4.56 -33.45 11.64
CA CYS A 3 -3.60 -33.45 12.73
C CYS A 3 -4.32 -33.18 14.06
N ARG A 4 -3.66 -33.55 15.16
CA ARG A 4 -4.29 -33.53 16.49
C ARG A 4 -4.57 -32.12 17.03
N ASP A 5 -3.67 -31.17 16.78
CA ASP A 5 -3.74 -29.80 17.31
C ASP A 5 -3.93 -28.81 16.16
N LEU A 6 -5.18 -28.60 15.75
CA LEU A 6 -5.52 -27.75 14.60
C LEU A 6 -5.17 -26.28 14.86
N ASP A 7 -5.36 -25.81 16.09
CA ASP A 7 -5.11 -24.43 16.50
C ASP A 7 -3.63 -24.07 16.40
N TRP A 8 -2.75 -24.99 16.81
CA TRP A 8 -1.30 -24.79 16.67
C TRP A 8 -0.88 -24.58 15.21
N TRP A 9 -1.46 -25.35 14.28
CA TRP A 9 -1.14 -25.22 12.85
C TRP A 9 -1.75 -23.95 12.25
N LEU A 10 -2.99 -23.63 12.58
CA LEU A 10 -3.64 -22.39 12.15
C LEU A 10 -2.84 -21.16 12.60
N ALA A 11 -2.32 -21.17 13.82
CA ALA A 11 -1.53 -20.07 14.37
C ALA A 11 -0.14 -19.90 13.75
N ARG A 12 0.38 -20.91 13.04
CA ARG A 12 1.78 -20.95 12.57
C ARG A 12 1.94 -20.95 11.05
N LEU A 13 0.97 -21.47 10.31
CA LEU A 13 1.01 -21.44 8.86
C LEU A 13 0.66 -20.04 8.37
N THR A 14 1.50 -19.48 7.51
CA THR A 14 1.33 -18.11 6.98
C THR A 14 1.25 -18.06 5.46
N CYS A 15 1.60 -19.14 4.77
CA CYS A 15 1.68 -19.21 3.31
C CYS A 15 0.75 -20.30 2.76
N TYR A 16 -0.55 -20.00 2.61
CA TYR A 16 -1.54 -20.89 2.00
C TYR A 16 -2.55 -20.11 1.16
N GLY A 17 -3.10 -20.73 0.12
CA GLY A 17 -4.22 -20.17 -0.65
C GLY A 17 -5.55 -20.33 0.10
N SER A 18 -5.80 -21.54 0.58
CA SER A 18 -6.91 -21.90 1.48
C SER A 18 -6.41 -23.02 2.40
N LEU A 19 -6.87 -23.04 3.64
CA LEU A 19 -6.45 -24.02 4.66
C LEU A 19 -7.68 -24.81 5.11
N PHE A 20 -7.58 -26.14 5.02
CA PHE A 20 -8.62 -27.08 5.43
C PHE A 20 -8.18 -27.74 6.74
N LEU A 21 -8.97 -27.65 7.81
CA LEU A 21 -8.61 -28.09 9.16
C LEU A 21 -9.59 -29.19 9.64
N GLY A 22 -9.07 -30.32 10.11
CA GLY A 22 -9.89 -31.42 10.64
C GLY A 22 -10.39 -32.39 9.58
N GLU A 23 -10.94 -33.52 10.04
CA GLU A 23 -11.54 -34.58 9.20
C GLU A 23 -12.85 -34.11 8.54
N GLU A 24 -13.53 -33.20 9.22
CA GLU A 24 -14.82 -32.63 8.85
C GLU A 24 -14.73 -31.62 7.69
N THR A 25 -13.51 -31.18 7.32
CA THR A 25 -13.30 -30.11 6.33
C THR A 25 -12.57 -30.64 5.10
N THR A 26 -13.31 -31.24 4.18
CA THR A 26 -12.74 -31.78 2.94
C THR A 26 -12.47 -30.71 1.88
N VAL A 27 -11.53 -30.96 0.98
CA VAL A 27 -11.26 -30.09 -0.18
C VAL A 27 -12.49 -29.90 -1.06
N ALA A 28 -13.29 -30.96 -1.22
CA ALA A 28 -14.53 -30.94 -2.01
C ALA A 28 -15.52 -29.87 -1.50
N TYR A 29 -15.56 -29.60 -0.20
CA TYR A 29 -16.43 -28.55 0.34
C TYR A 29 -15.93 -27.16 -0.06
N GLY A 30 -14.61 -26.91 0.00
CA GLY A 30 -14.01 -25.64 -0.46
C GLY A 30 -14.11 -25.42 -1.96
N ASP A 31 -14.09 -26.49 -2.74
CA ASP A 31 -14.24 -26.41 -4.20
C ASP A 31 -15.67 -26.13 -4.64
N LYS A 32 -16.67 -26.30 -3.75
CA LYS A 32 -18.08 -26.33 -4.14
C LYS A 32 -18.98 -25.40 -3.32
N THR A 33 -18.97 -25.47 -1.99
CA THR A 33 -20.09 -24.97 -1.18
C THR A 33 -19.72 -24.24 0.11
N SER A 34 -18.51 -24.41 0.66
CA SER A 34 -18.20 -23.86 1.99
C SER A 34 -17.98 -22.34 2.00
N GLY A 35 -17.83 -21.71 0.83
CA GLY A 35 -17.75 -20.24 0.68
C GLY A 35 -16.41 -19.69 0.19
N PRO A 36 -15.24 -20.15 0.69
CA PRO A 36 -13.94 -19.74 0.16
C PRO A 36 -13.80 -19.98 -1.34
N ASN A 37 -13.04 -19.13 -2.02
CA ASN A 37 -12.89 -19.21 -3.46
C ASN A 37 -11.84 -20.27 -3.86
N PRO A 38 -12.16 -21.23 -4.74
CA PRO A 38 -11.21 -22.27 -5.16
C PRO A 38 -10.18 -21.79 -6.20
N ILE A 39 -10.28 -20.55 -6.69
CA ILE A 39 -9.25 -19.95 -7.53
C ILE A 39 -8.11 -19.44 -6.65
N LEU A 40 -7.10 -20.31 -6.48
CA LEU A 40 -6.01 -20.14 -5.53
C LEU A 40 -4.64 -19.92 -6.22
N PRO A 41 -3.71 -19.21 -5.55
CA PRO A 41 -2.33 -19.06 -6.02
C PRO A 41 -1.58 -20.40 -6.03
N THR A 42 -0.92 -20.72 -7.14
CA THR A 42 -0.09 -21.93 -7.31
C THR A 42 1.39 -21.56 -7.48
N LYS A 43 2.29 -22.56 -7.65
CA LYS A 43 3.74 -22.35 -7.85
C LYS A 43 4.41 -21.48 -6.75
N GLY A 44 3.91 -21.58 -5.51
CA GLY A 44 4.44 -20.84 -4.36
C GLY A 44 3.96 -19.39 -4.26
N ALA A 45 3.03 -18.94 -5.10
CA ALA A 45 2.51 -17.57 -5.06
C ALA A 45 1.73 -17.23 -3.77
N ALA A 46 1.34 -18.23 -2.98
CA ALA A 46 0.76 -18.05 -1.64
C ALA A 46 1.68 -17.28 -0.66
N ARG A 47 2.97 -17.11 -0.99
CA ARG A 47 3.91 -16.29 -0.21
C ARG A 47 3.69 -14.77 -0.37
N TYR A 48 3.02 -14.33 -1.44
CA TYR A 48 2.85 -12.91 -1.76
C TYR A 48 1.47 -12.54 -2.31
N SER A 49 0.56 -13.50 -2.48
CA SER A 49 -0.85 -13.26 -2.81
C SER A 49 -1.73 -14.30 -2.14
N GLY A 50 -2.96 -13.90 -1.77
CA GLY A 50 -4.01 -14.82 -1.32
C GLY A 50 -4.86 -15.35 -2.49
N GLY A 51 -5.87 -16.16 -2.15
CA GLY A 51 -6.92 -16.61 -3.08
C GLY A 51 -7.71 -15.45 -3.70
N LEU A 52 -8.43 -15.75 -4.79
CA LEU A 52 -9.32 -14.79 -5.44
C LEU A 52 -10.35 -14.27 -4.44
N SER A 53 -10.48 -12.95 -4.35
CA SER A 53 -11.43 -12.26 -3.47
C SER A 53 -12.02 -11.05 -4.18
N VAL A 54 -13.06 -10.46 -3.59
CA VAL A 54 -13.69 -9.23 -4.10
C VAL A 54 -12.68 -8.10 -4.32
N HIS A 55 -11.60 -8.04 -3.52
CA HIS A 55 -10.55 -7.04 -3.68
C HIS A 55 -9.86 -7.09 -5.05
N LYS A 56 -9.84 -8.24 -5.74
CA LYS A 56 -9.29 -8.36 -7.11
C LYS A 56 -10.18 -7.71 -8.17
N PHE A 57 -11.43 -7.40 -7.85
CA PHE A 57 -12.39 -6.73 -8.73
C PHE A 57 -12.59 -5.26 -8.37
N ILE A 58 -11.89 -4.76 -7.33
CA ILE A 58 -11.95 -3.36 -6.91
C ILE A 58 -10.74 -2.62 -7.48
N LYS A 59 -11.00 -1.42 -8.02
CA LYS A 59 -9.95 -0.47 -8.36
C LYS A 59 -9.77 0.52 -7.21
N THR A 60 -8.69 0.39 -6.45
CA THR A 60 -8.32 1.38 -5.43
C THR A 60 -7.79 2.65 -6.09
N VAL A 61 -8.51 3.76 -5.93
CA VAL A 61 -8.10 5.08 -6.42
C VAL A 61 -7.89 6.03 -5.26
N THR A 62 -6.79 6.78 -5.27
CA THR A 62 -6.47 7.79 -4.26
C THR A 62 -6.60 9.19 -4.85
N TRP A 63 -7.03 10.14 -4.03
CA TRP A 63 -7.10 11.56 -4.39
C TRP A 63 -6.66 12.41 -3.19
N GLN A 64 -6.19 13.61 -3.47
CA GLN A 64 -5.77 14.56 -2.43
C GLN A 64 -6.29 15.96 -2.76
N ARG A 65 -6.74 16.67 -1.72
CA ARG A 65 -7.11 18.08 -1.78
C ARG A 65 -6.55 18.75 -0.55
N MET A 66 -5.91 19.89 -0.74
CA MET A 66 -5.35 20.70 0.35
C MET A 66 -5.83 22.14 0.23
N SER A 67 -5.94 22.81 1.38
CA SER A 67 -6.16 24.25 1.40
C SER A 67 -4.87 24.99 1.02
N ARG A 68 -4.99 26.27 0.68
CA ARG A 68 -3.82 27.13 0.47
C ARG A 68 -2.98 27.26 1.75
N SER A 69 -3.60 27.34 2.92
CA SER A 69 -2.90 27.53 4.20
C SER A 69 -1.88 26.42 4.50
N VAL A 70 -2.20 25.16 4.16
CA VAL A 70 -1.30 24.01 4.35
C VAL A 70 -0.01 24.10 3.53
N ASN A 71 0.03 24.92 2.47
CA ASN A 71 1.24 25.08 1.66
C ASN A 71 2.42 25.64 2.48
N ARG A 72 2.15 26.38 3.57
CA ARG A 72 3.18 26.88 4.50
C ARG A 72 4.03 25.75 5.10
N ASP A 73 3.41 24.61 5.38
CA ASP A 73 4.05 23.51 6.10
C ASP A 73 4.59 22.45 5.14
N ILE A 74 3.82 22.11 4.10
CA ILE A 74 4.18 20.98 3.21
C ILE A 74 5.20 21.35 2.14
N VAL A 75 5.19 22.60 1.64
CA VAL A 75 6.08 23.01 0.56
C VAL A 75 7.56 23.01 1.00
N PRO A 76 7.94 23.62 2.15
CA PRO A 76 9.34 23.64 2.56
C PRO A 76 9.93 22.23 2.68
N VAL A 77 9.16 21.30 3.23
CA VAL A 77 9.56 19.88 3.37
C VAL A 77 9.68 19.23 1.99
N THR A 78 8.68 19.41 1.12
CA THR A 78 8.68 18.86 -0.24
C THR A 78 9.89 19.35 -1.04
N ALA A 79 10.14 20.66 -1.00
CA ALA A 79 11.23 21.27 -1.75
C ALA A 79 12.61 20.78 -1.28
N ARG A 80 12.80 20.65 0.04
CA ARG A 80 14.04 20.10 0.63
C ARG A 80 14.25 18.63 0.28
N ILE A 81 13.22 17.79 0.41
CA ILE A 81 13.30 16.36 0.02
C ILE A 81 13.62 16.24 -1.47
N SER A 82 12.90 16.96 -2.34
CA SER A 82 13.14 16.94 -3.78
C SER A 82 14.57 17.39 -4.14
N ARG A 83 15.16 18.32 -3.40
CA ARG A 83 16.55 18.74 -3.61
C ARG A 83 17.57 17.68 -3.18
N LEU A 84 17.31 17.00 -2.06
CA LEU A 84 18.13 15.88 -1.61
C LEU A 84 18.09 14.69 -2.60
N GLU A 85 16.96 14.50 -3.27
CA GLU A 85 16.76 13.45 -4.28
C GLU A 85 17.26 13.83 -5.68
N GLY A 86 17.80 15.05 -5.89
CA GLY A 86 18.23 15.50 -7.22
C GLY A 86 17.08 15.94 -8.15
N MET A 87 15.87 16.11 -7.63
CA MET A 87 14.64 16.42 -8.39
C MET A 87 14.29 17.91 -8.39
N GLU A 88 15.14 18.77 -8.96
CA GLU A 88 14.98 20.24 -8.92
C GLU A 88 13.62 20.73 -9.48
N ALA A 89 13.07 20.07 -10.50
CA ALA A 89 11.77 20.46 -11.08
C ALA A 89 10.60 20.28 -10.10
N HIS A 90 10.64 19.25 -9.25
CA HIS A 90 9.65 19.03 -8.20
C HIS A 90 9.75 20.12 -7.13
N ALA A 91 10.98 20.43 -6.69
CA ALA A 91 11.23 21.49 -5.72
C ALA A 91 10.71 22.85 -6.20
N ARG A 92 11.02 23.22 -7.45
CA ARG A 92 10.57 24.51 -8.04
C ARG A 92 9.06 24.61 -8.13
N THR A 93 8.38 23.53 -8.50
CA THR A 93 6.92 23.51 -8.58
C THR A 93 6.29 23.78 -7.20
N ALA A 94 6.92 23.25 -6.15
CA ALA A 94 6.51 23.50 -4.77
C ALA A 94 6.81 24.95 -4.35
N ASP A 95 8.05 25.43 -4.54
CA ASP A 95 8.47 26.81 -4.24
C ASP A 95 7.53 27.86 -4.86
N ASP A 96 7.10 27.62 -6.10
CA ASP A 96 6.17 28.49 -6.82
C ASP A 96 4.83 28.66 -6.10
N ARG A 97 4.39 27.67 -5.29
CA ARG A 97 3.17 27.78 -4.49
C ARG A 97 3.36 28.70 -3.29
N LEU A 98 4.51 28.65 -2.62
CA LEU A 98 4.83 29.61 -1.55
C LEU A 98 4.93 31.02 -2.11
N ARG A 99 5.69 31.21 -3.19
CA ARG A 99 5.81 32.51 -3.86
C ARG A 99 4.47 33.08 -4.33
N LYS A 100 3.54 32.21 -4.76
CA LYS A 100 2.21 32.63 -5.23
C LYS A 100 1.25 32.97 -4.07
N TYR A 101 1.25 32.18 -3.00
CA TYR A 101 0.24 32.29 -1.93
C TYR A 101 0.72 33.09 -0.72
N PHE A 102 2.02 33.21 -0.52
CA PHE A 102 2.67 33.90 0.61
C PHE A 102 3.88 34.72 0.11
N PRO A 103 3.67 35.70 -0.77
CA PRO A 103 4.76 36.45 -1.42
C PRO A 103 5.62 37.26 -0.44
N ASP A 104 5.04 37.68 0.69
CA ASP A 104 5.69 38.53 1.70
C ASP A 104 6.40 37.72 2.80
N GLU A 105 6.49 36.40 2.63
CA GLU A 105 7.05 35.49 3.63
C GLU A 105 8.25 34.71 3.11
N HIS A 106 9.18 34.46 4.03
CA HIS A 106 10.42 33.74 3.74
C HIS A 106 10.39 32.34 4.34
N PHE A 107 10.65 31.35 3.49
CA PHE A 107 10.68 29.93 3.86
C PHE A 107 12.03 29.33 3.52
N ASP A 108 12.57 28.49 4.41
CA ASP A 108 13.72 27.65 4.08
C ASP A 108 13.29 26.48 3.21
N VAL A 109 13.52 26.60 1.90
CA VAL A 109 13.22 25.58 0.90
C VAL A 109 14.45 24.73 0.54
N GLY A 110 15.60 24.95 1.19
CA GLY A 110 16.85 24.26 0.89
C GLY A 110 17.61 24.79 -0.34
N LEU A 111 18.84 24.30 -0.51
CA LEU A 111 19.76 24.76 -1.56
C LEU A 111 19.41 24.17 -2.92
N LYS A 112 19.32 25.03 -3.94
CA LYS A 112 19.14 24.59 -5.34
C LYS A 112 20.25 23.64 -5.76
N ILE A 113 19.88 22.62 -6.52
CA ILE A 113 20.84 21.68 -7.09
C ILE A 113 21.74 22.44 -8.07
N LYS A 114 23.05 22.38 -7.84
CA LYS A 114 24.05 22.94 -8.75
C LYS A 114 24.13 22.04 -9.99
N ARG A 115 24.01 22.65 -11.18
CA ARG A 115 24.25 21.97 -12.46
C ARG A 115 25.74 21.74 -12.66
#